data_AF-A0A1Q4FZ58-F1
#
_entry.id   AF-A0A1Q4FZ58-F1
#
_cell.length_a   1.000
_cell.length_b   1.000
_cell.length_c   1.000
_cell.angle_alpha   90.00
_cell.angle_beta   90.00
_cell.angle_gamma   90.00
#
_symmetry.space_group_name_H-M   'P 1'
#
loop_
_entity.id
_entity.type
_entity.pdbx_description
1 polymer ?
#
loop_
_entity_poly.entity_id
_entity_poly.type
_entity_poly.pdbx_seq_one_letter_code
_entity_poly.pdbx_strand_id
1 'polypeptide(L)'
;MTQRQITLINNSTMPTALAVLQTAPEHGSPTVAWLAKYTYPGTQVRFTWDDADLCFVWAGTGQLSPGIVVDASQIVPADPQQNNGIILSYDAQNRTFLLHDPKDSGRPGTLFVQQDTTIPMNAVATGIGMAGKASMVVQAMPNMITTFTPRPGYFLCFGNLVQGQLLDLSTLPRLQSVEFPPNVYALTATLGPDNQWTVVSDILTTADSDA
;
A
#
# COMPACT_ATOMS: atom_id res chain seq x y z
N MET A 1 -13.70 9.16 7.81
CA MET A 1 -13.94 8.01 6.94
C MET A 1 -14.31 8.55 5.59
N THR A 2 -13.38 8.46 4.65
CA THR A 2 -13.54 8.99 3.29
C THR A 2 -13.24 7.85 2.36
N GLN A 3 -14.29 7.32 1.73
CA GLN A 3 -14.13 6.26 0.75
C GLN A 3 -13.57 6.83 -0.54
N ARG A 4 -12.49 6.24 -1.04
CA ARG A 4 -11.89 6.55 -2.34
C ARG A 4 -12.14 5.43 -3.32
N GLN A 5 -12.17 5.79 -4.59
CA GLN A 5 -12.27 4.85 -5.69
C GLN A 5 -11.33 5.25 -6.83
N ILE A 6 -10.62 4.27 -7.39
CA ILE A 6 -9.96 4.42 -8.68
C ILE A 6 -10.41 3.28 -9.60
N THR A 7 -10.95 3.63 -10.75
CA THR A 7 -11.20 2.69 -11.85
C THR A 7 -10.04 2.77 -12.83
N LEU A 8 -9.39 1.64 -13.10
CA LEU A 8 -8.33 1.54 -14.10
C LEU A 8 -8.86 0.78 -15.32
N ILE A 9 -8.73 1.37 -16.50
CA ILE A 9 -9.18 0.82 -17.77
C ILE A 9 -7.95 0.49 -18.62
N ASN A 10 -7.86 -0.75 -19.10
CA ASN A 10 -6.82 -1.15 -20.04
C ASN A 10 -7.32 -0.99 -21.48
N ASN A 11 -6.97 0.12 -22.14
CA ASN A 11 -7.14 0.31 -23.58
C ASN A 11 -5.79 0.22 -24.33
N SER A 12 -4.78 -0.37 -23.71
CA SER A 12 -3.50 -0.63 -24.36
C SER A 12 -3.64 -1.75 -25.39
N THR A 13 -2.59 -1.98 -26.16
CA THR A 13 -2.56 -3.03 -27.19
C THR A 13 -2.30 -4.44 -26.62
N MET A 14 -1.94 -4.55 -25.34
CA MET A 14 -1.44 -5.79 -24.74
C MET A 14 -2.11 -6.06 -23.38
N PRO A 15 -2.34 -7.34 -23.02
CA PRO A 15 -2.69 -7.71 -21.66
C PRO A 15 -1.58 -7.31 -20.67
N THR A 16 -1.96 -6.70 -19.54
CA THR A 16 -1.00 -6.21 -18.53
C THR A 16 -1.66 -6.11 -17.16
N ALA A 17 -0.86 -6.12 -16.08
CA ALA A 17 -1.37 -5.75 -14.76
C ALA A 17 -1.39 -4.24 -14.62
N LEU A 18 -2.48 -3.71 -14.06
CA LEU A 18 -2.59 -2.31 -13.65
C LEU A 18 -2.54 -2.24 -12.13
N ALA A 19 -1.80 -1.27 -11.59
CA ALA A 19 -1.57 -1.16 -10.16
C ALA A 19 -1.62 0.27 -9.63
N VAL A 20 -2.00 0.38 -8.36
CA VAL A 20 -1.99 1.60 -7.54
C VAL A 20 -0.94 1.45 -6.44
N LEU A 21 -0.11 2.47 -6.28
CA LEU A 21 0.90 2.60 -5.22
C LEU A 21 0.52 3.77 -4.29
N GLN A 22 0.96 3.74 -3.03
CA GLN A 22 0.72 4.83 -2.05
C GLN A 22 1.95 5.70 -1.75
N THR A 23 3.10 5.41 -2.38
CA THR A 23 4.37 6.06 -2.07
C THR A 23 5.03 6.58 -3.32
N ALA A 24 5.50 7.83 -3.25
CA ALA A 24 6.26 8.47 -4.30
C ALA A 24 7.69 7.87 -4.40
N PRO A 25 8.28 7.76 -5.60
CA PRO A 25 9.63 7.19 -5.80
C PRO A 25 10.79 7.92 -5.16
N GLU A 26 10.54 9.11 -4.64
CA GLU A 26 11.56 10.13 -4.38
C GLU A 26 12.36 9.86 -3.10
N HIS A 27 11.94 8.88 -2.30
CA HIS A 27 12.54 8.58 -1.00
C HIS A 27 13.36 7.29 -0.93
N GLY A 28 13.50 6.54 -2.03
CA GLY A 28 14.18 5.24 -2.00
C GLY A 28 13.52 4.22 -1.06
N SER A 29 12.32 4.52 -0.56
CA SER A 29 11.53 3.65 0.28
C SER A 29 10.99 2.49 -0.56
N PRO A 30 11.10 1.25 -0.09
CA PRO A 30 10.50 0.11 -0.77
C PRO A 30 9.00 0.37 -0.93
N THR A 31 8.52 0.38 -2.17
CA THR A 31 7.08 0.53 -2.46
C THR A 31 6.48 -0.82 -2.75
N VAL A 32 5.22 -0.98 -2.40
CA VAL A 32 4.45 -2.19 -2.67
C VAL A 32 3.45 -1.90 -3.77
N ALA A 33 3.25 -2.85 -4.69
CA ALA A 33 2.09 -2.91 -5.57
C ALA A 33 0.82 -3.12 -4.72
N TRP A 34 0.38 -2.07 -4.01
CA TRP A 34 -0.63 -2.13 -2.96
C TRP A 34 -1.93 -2.73 -3.48
N LEU A 35 -2.40 -2.24 -4.62
CA LEU A 35 -3.54 -2.80 -5.35
C LEU A 35 -3.10 -3.10 -6.76
N ALA A 36 -3.23 -4.34 -7.21
CA ALA A 36 -2.86 -4.73 -8.56
C ALA A 36 -3.77 -5.83 -9.10
N LYS A 37 -4.08 -5.76 -10.40
CA LYS A 37 -4.86 -6.80 -11.07
C LYS A 37 -4.48 -6.92 -12.54
N TYR A 38 -4.40 -8.15 -13.02
CA TYR A 38 -4.20 -8.43 -14.43
C TYR A 38 -5.46 -8.10 -15.25
N THR A 39 -5.26 -7.48 -16.41
CA THR A 39 -6.34 -6.99 -17.28
C THR A 39 -6.03 -7.29 -18.73
N TYR A 40 -7.05 -7.66 -19.50
CA TYR A 40 -6.97 -7.72 -20.97
C TYR A 40 -7.36 -6.35 -21.57
N PRO A 41 -6.92 -6.02 -22.79
CA PRO A 41 -7.42 -4.85 -23.51
C PRO A 41 -8.96 -4.84 -23.56
N GLY A 42 -9.56 -3.67 -23.35
CA GLY A 42 -11.00 -3.46 -23.27
C GLY A 42 -11.63 -3.84 -21.91
N THR A 43 -10.83 -4.20 -20.90
CA THR A 43 -11.33 -4.51 -19.55
C THR A 43 -10.97 -3.43 -18.54
N GLN A 44 -11.70 -3.42 -17.42
CA GLN A 44 -11.45 -2.49 -16.31
C GLN A 44 -11.36 -3.22 -14.97
N VAL A 45 -10.64 -2.61 -14.02
CA VAL A 45 -10.63 -2.99 -12.62
C VAL A 45 -11.00 -1.77 -11.78
N ARG A 46 -11.78 -2.01 -10.72
CA ARG A 46 -12.15 -0.98 -9.75
C ARG A 46 -11.51 -1.32 -8.41
N PHE A 47 -10.88 -0.32 -7.81
CA PHE A 47 -10.28 -0.38 -6.49
C PHE A 47 -10.98 0.63 -5.58
N THR A 48 -11.36 0.19 -4.38
CA THR A 48 -12.09 1.01 -3.38
C THR A 48 -11.48 0.78 -2.01
N TRP A 49 -11.31 1.84 -1.22
CA TRP A 49 -10.77 1.80 0.14
C TRP A 49 -11.26 2.99 0.97
N ASP A 50 -11.08 2.94 2.29
CA ASP A 50 -11.26 4.10 3.17
C ASP A 50 -9.88 4.65 3.56
N ASP A 51 -9.68 5.97 3.42
CA ASP A 51 -8.44 6.64 3.83
C ASP A 51 -8.14 6.46 5.34
N ALA A 52 -9.16 6.13 6.15
CA ALA A 52 -9.03 5.87 7.59
C ALA A 52 -8.75 4.40 7.94
N ASP A 53 -8.85 3.46 7.00
CA ASP A 53 -8.64 2.03 7.26
C ASP A 53 -7.14 1.68 7.19
N LEU A 54 -6.38 2.29 8.10
CA LEU A 54 -4.94 2.09 8.25
C LEU A 54 -4.67 0.89 9.15
N CYS A 55 -3.56 0.19 8.88
CA CYS A 55 -3.14 -0.94 9.68
C CYS A 55 -1.62 -1.04 9.81
N PHE A 56 -1.16 -1.65 10.88
CA PHE A 56 0.18 -2.19 11.01
C PHE A 56 0.23 -3.59 10.42
N VAL A 57 1.35 -3.93 9.77
CA VAL A 57 1.56 -5.23 9.16
C VAL A 57 2.95 -5.78 9.43
N TRP A 58 3.05 -7.11 9.46
CA TRP A 58 4.31 -7.81 9.28
C TRP A 58 4.16 -8.96 8.29
N ALA A 59 5.25 -9.28 7.60
CA ALA A 59 5.31 -10.39 6.65
C ALA A 59 6.65 -11.12 6.78
N GLY A 60 6.60 -12.46 6.82
CA GLY A 60 7.78 -13.33 6.81
C GLY A 60 8.43 -13.38 5.43
N THR A 61 9.19 -12.34 5.07
CA THR A 61 9.79 -12.19 3.74
C THR A 61 11.22 -12.73 3.64
N GLY A 62 11.92 -12.91 4.76
CA GLY A 62 13.38 -12.94 4.76
C GLY A 62 13.96 -11.55 4.47
N GLN A 63 15.09 -11.50 3.76
CA GLN A 63 15.69 -10.25 3.32
C GLN A 63 14.80 -9.58 2.26
N LEU A 64 14.35 -8.36 2.53
CA LEU A 64 13.61 -7.58 1.56
C LEU A 64 14.47 -7.25 0.34
N SER A 65 13.97 -7.63 -0.82
CA SER A 65 14.49 -7.28 -2.14
C SER A 65 13.35 -7.13 -3.14
N PRO A 66 13.50 -6.29 -4.18
CA PRO A 66 12.50 -6.18 -5.23
C PRO A 66 12.09 -7.55 -5.80
N GLY A 67 10.80 -7.69 -6.11
CA GLY A 67 10.22 -8.91 -6.65
C GLY A 67 9.58 -9.85 -5.62
N ILE A 68 9.90 -9.71 -4.33
CA ILE A 68 9.23 -10.48 -3.27
C ILE A 68 7.79 -10.00 -3.10
N VAL A 69 6.87 -10.94 -2.88
CA VAL A 69 5.48 -10.63 -2.50
C VAL A 69 5.39 -10.52 -0.98
N VAL A 70 4.96 -9.35 -0.51
CA VAL A 70 4.69 -9.06 0.89
C VAL A 70 3.28 -9.53 1.22
N ASP A 71 3.19 -10.76 1.71
CA ASP A 71 1.94 -11.32 2.21
C ASP A 71 1.86 -11.14 3.73
N ALA A 72 0.95 -10.29 4.19
CA ALA A 72 0.87 -9.89 5.60
C ALA A 72 0.40 -11.07 6.45
N SER A 73 1.26 -11.51 7.36
CA SER A 73 0.98 -12.62 8.28
C SER A 73 0.15 -12.17 9.49
N GLN A 74 0.23 -10.89 9.85
CA GLN A 74 -0.66 -10.26 10.81
C GLN A 74 -0.96 -8.83 10.36
N ILE A 75 -2.20 -8.43 10.62
CA ILE A 75 -2.72 -7.10 10.36
C ILE A 75 -3.34 -6.61 11.67
N VAL A 76 -2.94 -5.44 12.13
CA VAL A 76 -3.50 -4.81 13.33
C VAL A 76 -4.02 -3.42 12.95
N PRO A 77 -5.29 -3.07 13.22
CA PRO A 77 -5.80 -1.74 12.94
C PRO A 77 -4.95 -0.65 13.60
N ALA A 78 -4.77 0.46 12.88
CA ALA A 78 -3.97 1.58 13.31
C ALA A 78 -4.77 2.87 13.12
N ASP A 79 -4.63 3.81 14.05
CA ASP A 79 -5.16 5.16 13.88
C ASP A 79 -3.99 6.17 14.11
N PRO A 80 -3.72 7.09 13.18
CA PRO A 80 -2.65 8.06 13.35
C PRO A 80 -2.87 9.03 14.52
N GLN A 81 -4.12 9.18 14.97
CA GLN A 81 -4.49 10.03 16.10
C GLN A 81 -4.51 9.26 17.43
N GLN A 82 -4.80 7.95 17.39
CA GLN A 82 -4.95 7.07 18.55
C GLN A 82 -4.47 5.66 18.22
N ASN A 83 -3.86 4.93 19.17
CA ASN A 83 -3.26 3.62 18.88
C ASN A 83 -2.24 3.69 17.72
N ASN A 84 -1.46 4.76 17.72
CA ASN A 84 -0.55 5.10 16.62
C ASN A 84 0.84 4.46 16.75
N GLY A 85 1.05 3.61 17.75
CA GLY A 85 2.27 2.85 17.96
C GLY A 85 2.00 1.37 18.25
N ILE A 86 2.90 0.51 17.79
CA ILE A 86 2.84 -0.94 18.03
C ILE A 86 4.25 -1.51 18.25
N ILE A 87 4.34 -2.66 18.93
CA ILE A 87 5.59 -3.38 19.13
C ILE A 87 5.59 -4.63 18.23
N LEU A 88 6.68 -4.82 17.48
CA LEU A 88 7.02 -6.05 16.79
C LEU A 88 8.07 -6.80 17.62
N SER A 89 7.77 -8.05 17.91
CA SER A 89 8.65 -8.97 18.64
C SER A 89 8.72 -10.33 17.94
N TYR A 90 9.77 -11.09 18.23
CA TYR A 90 9.96 -12.46 17.78
C TYR A 90 9.89 -13.42 18.96
N ASP A 91 8.93 -14.33 18.90
CA ASP A 91 8.79 -15.43 19.85
C ASP A 91 9.68 -16.61 19.40
N ALA A 92 10.83 -16.76 20.06
CA ALA A 92 11.77 -17.83 19.77
C ALA A 92 11.23 -19.24 20.09
N GLN A 93 10.29 -19.36 21.03
CA GLN A 93 9.70 -20.65 21.41
C GLN A 93 8.76 -21.15 20.32
N ASN A 94 7.89 -20.28 19.83
CA ASN A 94 6.91 -20.62 18.79
C ASN A 94 7.40 -20.31 17.36
N ARG A 95 8.59 -19.72 17.24
CA ARG A 95 9.25 -19.35 15.97
C ARG A 95 8.36 -18.47 15.09
N THR A 96 7.72 -17.48 15.68
CA THR A 96 6.82 -16.57 14.99
C THR A 96 7.02 -15.12 15.42
N PHE A 97 6.60 -14.20 14.57
CA PHE A 97 6.54 -12.78 14.89
C PHE A 97 5.15 -12.42 15.43
N LEU A 98 5.10 -11.36 16.23
CA LEU A 98 3.86 -10.82 16.76
C LEU A 98 3.94 -9.30 16.82
N LEU A 99 2.90 -8.66 16.31
CA LEU A 99 2.54 -7.29 16.61
C LEU A 99 1.63 -7.27 17.85
N HIS A 100 2.02 -6.51 18.86
CA HIS A 100 1.29 -6.41 20.12
C HIS A 100 1.47 -5.03 20.79
N ASP A 101 0.75 -4.85 21.90
CA ASP A 101 0.70 -3.64 22.73
C ASP A 101 0.48 -2.35 21.93
N PRO A 102 -0.68 -2.20 21.26
CA PRO A 102 -1.07 -0.92 20.69
C PRO A 102 -1.03 0.15 21.77
N LYS A 103 -0.35 1.26 21.49
CA LYS A 103 -0.19 2.35 22.43
C LYS A 103 -0.16 3.68 21.72
N ASP A 104 -0.52 4.72 22.44
CA ASP A 104 -0.28 6.09 21.99
C ASP A 104 1.20 6.43 22.19
N SER A 105 1.86 6.73 21.08
CA SER A 105 3.24 7.26 21.08
C SER A 105 3.32 8.75 21.44
N GLY A 106 2.16 9.43 21.56
CA GLY A 106 2.07 10.85 21.87
C GLY A 106 2.36 11.82 20.71
N ARG A 107 2.54 11.31 19.48
CA ARG A 107 2.77 12.13 18.26
C ARG A 107 1.67 11.91 17.21
N PRO A 108 0.57 12.66 17.24
CA PRO A 108 -0.53 12.51 16.30
C PRO A 108 -0.10 12.69 14.83
N GLY A 109 -0.78 11.99 13.93
CA GLY A 109 -0.57 12.03 12.48
C GLY A 109 0.56 11.13 11.97
N THR A 110 1.15 10.31 12.84
CA THR A 110 2.29 9.44 12.51
C THR A 110 2.09 8.06 13.12
N LEU A 111 2.48 7.01 12.40
CA LEU A 111 2.44 5.62 12.85
C LEU A 111 3.85 5.12 13.20
N PHE A 112 3.97 4.38 14.29
CA PHE A 112 5.25 3.90 14.82
C PHE A 112 5.25 2.38 14.97
N VAL A 113 6.30 1.74 14.45
CA VAL A 113 6.58 0.33 14.73
C VAL A 113 7.89 0.26 15.50
N GLN A 114 7.79 -0.11 16.78
CA GLN A 114 8.94 -0.41 17.62
C GLN A 114 9.33 -1.87 17.43
N GLN A 115 10.56 -2.11 17.03
CA GLN A 115 11.13 -3.43 16.78
C GLN A 115 12.07 -3.74 17.94
N ASP A 116 11.70 -4.72 18.76
CA ASP A 116 12.43 -5.02 19.99
C ASP A 116 13.78 -5.71 19.71
N THR A 117 14.50 -6.09 20.76
CA THR A 117 15.81 -6.74 20.65
C THR A 117 15.75 -8.19 20.19
N THR A 118 14.56 -8.81 20.16
CA THR A 118 14.38 -10.23 19.80
C THR A 118 14.38 -10.45 18.29
N ILE A 119 14.22 -9.39 17.50
CA ILE A 119 14.10 -9.46 16.05
C ILE A 119 15.37 -10.02 15.40
N PRO A 120 15.30 -11.18 14.73
CA PRO A 120 16.40 -11.67 13.92
C PRO A 120 16.61 -10.79 12.67
N MET A 121 17.89 -10.59 12.31
CA MET A 121 18.29 -9.87 11.10
C MET A 121 17.74 -10.56 9.85
N ASN A 122 17.30 -9.78 8.87
CA ASN A 122 16.92 -10.24 7.53
C ASN A 122 15.83 -11.33 7.52
N ALA A 123 14.93 -11.33 8.51
CA ALA A 123 13.92 -12.37 8.64
C ALA A 123 12.50 -11.89 8.30
N VAL A 124 12.17 -10.64 8.64
CA VAL A 124 10.81 -10.13 8.61
C VAL A 124 10.76 -8.71 8.06
N ALA A 125 9.72 -8.42 7.30
CA ALA A 125 9.33 -7.08 6.90
C ALA A 125 8.23 -6.57 7.81
N THR A 126 8.27 -5.27 8.11
CA THR A 126 7.19 -4.62 8.86
C THR A 126 6.88 -3.25 8.28
N GLY A 127 5.65 -2.80 8.47
CA GLY A 127 5.29 -1.43 8.19
C GLY A 127 3.82 -1.19 8.35
N ILE A 128 3.27 -0.44 7.39
CA ILE A 128 1.87 -0.05 7.40
C ILE A 128 1.18 -0.48 6.12
N GLY A 129 -0.13 -0.58 6.23
CA GLY A 129 -1.03 -0.88 5.15
C GLY A 129 -2.28 -0.03 5.21
N MET A 130 -3.10 -0.22 4.19
CA MET A 130 -4.43 0.35 4.11
C MET A 130 -5.37 -0.68 3.50
N ALA A 131 -6.61 -0.74 3.97
CA ALA A 131 -7.61 -1.72 3.52
C ALA A 131 -7.13 -3.18 3.66
N GLY A 132 -6.45 -3.47 4.77
CA GLY A 132 -5.91 -4.81 5.06
C GLY A 132 -4.80 -5.27 4.12
N LYS A 133 -4.17 -4.37 3.36
CA LYS A 133 -3.08 -4.69 2.43
C LYS A 133 -1.86 -3.84 2.76
N ALA A 134 -0.69 -4.48 2.79
CA ALA A 134 0.58 -3.79 2.94
C ALA A 134 0.77 -2.77 1.81
N SER A 135 1.15 -1.54 2.16
CA SER A 135 1.43 -0.47 1.18
C SER A 135 2.84 0.07 1.32
N MET A 136 3.38 0.10 2.54
CA MET A 136 4.73 0.53 2.85
C MET A 136 5.35 -0.45 3.85
N VAL A 137 6.48 -1.04 3.49
CA VAL A 137 7.23 -1.94 4.37
C VAL A 137 8.71 -1.65 4.35
N VAL A 138 9.36 -1.94 5.47
CA VAL A 138 10.80 -1.86 5.65
C VAL A 138 11.34 -3.16 6.22
N GLN A 139 12.65 -3.36 6.10
CA GLN A 139 13.32 -4.48 6.73
C GLN A 139 13.32 -4.24 8.23
N ALA A 140 12.80 -5.19 9.01
CA ALA A 140 12.90 -5.08 10.46
C ALA A 140 14.36 -5.33 10.92
N MET A 141 14.80 -4.55 11.89
CA MET A 141 16.08 -4.60 12.58
C MET A 141 15.86 -4.58 14.09
N PRO A 142 16.68 -5.31 14.87
CA PRO A 142 16.56 -5.30 16.32
C PRO A 142 16.82 -3.92 16.91
N ASN A 143 16.05 -3.56 17.93
CA ASN A 143 16.17 -2.30 18.66
C ASN A 143 16.02 -1.04 17.78
N MET A 144 15.07 -1.07 16.86
CA MET A 144 14.79 0.03 15.93
C MET A 144 13.37 0.56 16.09
N ILE A 145 13.16 1.85 15.83
CA ILE A 145 11.82 2.42 15.70
C ILE A 145 11.67 2.92 14.28
N THR A 146 10.70 2.37 13.54
CA THR A 146 10.33 2.87 12.22
C THR A 146 9.12 3.78 12.35
N THR A 147 9.16 4.88 11.62
CA THR A 147 8.13 5.93 11.62
C THR A 147 7.55 6.04 10.22
N PHE A 148 6.22 6.06 10.12
CA PHE A 148 5.49 6.22 8.89
C PHE A 148 4.53 7.40 8.99
N THR A 149 4.53 8.27 7.99
CA THR A 149 3.57 9.37 7.91
C THR A 149 2.56 9.01 6.84
N PRO A 150 1.31 8.65 7.19
CA PRO A 150 0.28 8.31 6.21
C PRO A 150 -0.08 9.57 5.42
N ARG A 151 0.54 9.74 4.25
CA ARG A 151 0.23 10.78 3.28
C ARG A 151 0.11 10.09 1.92
N PRO A 152 -1.04 9.46 1.61
CA PRO A 152 -1.14 8.68 0.41
C PRO A 152 -1.22 9.64 -0.79
N GLY A 153 -0.06 9.90 -1.41
CA GLY A 153 -0.01 10.23 -2.82
C GLY A 153 -0.24 8.92 -3.58
N TYR A 154 -1.18 8.92 -4.53
CA TYR A 154 -1.48 7.72 -5.31
C TYR A 154 -0.71 7.77 -6.62
N PHE A 155 -0.15 6.63 -7.02
CA PHE A 155 0.56 6.51 -8.28
C PHE A 155 0.08 5.31 -9.07
N LEU A 156 -0.03 5.45 -10.38
CA LEU A 156 -0.43 4.38 -11.29
C LEU A 156 0.77 3.87 -12.05
N CYS A 157 0.85 2.55 -12.15
CA CYS A 157 1.80 1.87 -13.02
C CYS A 157 1.14 0.65 -13.67
N PHE A 158 1.84 0.10 -14.67
CA PHE A 158 1.42 -1.12 -15.34
C PHE A 158 2.64 -1.99 -15.67
N GLY A 159 2.41 -3.29 -15.84
CA GLY A 159 3.46 -4.24 -16.23
C GLY A 159 3.20 -5.65 -15.71
N ASN A 160 4.28 -6.41 -15.51
CA ASN A 160 4.23 -7.71 -14.86
C ASN A 160 4.29 -7.54 -13.34
N LEU A 161 3.14 -7.20 -12.74
CA LEU A 161 3.02 -6.83 -11.34
C LEU A 161 2.07 -7.79 -10.62
N VAL A 162 2.42 -8.17 -9.39
CA VAL A 162 1.57 -8.94 -8.48
C VAL A 162 1.20 -8.06 -7.30
N GLN A 163 -0.04 -8.14 -6.81
CA GLN A 163 -0.46 -7.39 -5.62
C GLN A 163 0.42 -7.79 -4.43
N GLY A 164 0.88 -6.81 -3.65
CA GLY A 164 1.80 -7.04 -2.54
C GLY A 164 3.27 -7.15 -2.97
N GLN A 165 3.59 -7.14 -4.27
CA GLN A 165 4.97 -7.21 -4.73
C GLN A 165 5.76 -5.95 -4.37
N LEU A 166 6.94 -6.13 -3.79
CA LEU A 166 7.92 -5.08 -3.58
C LEU A 166 8.50 -4.65 -4.93
N LEU A 167 8.38 -3.37 -5.28
CA LEU A 167 8.81 -2.87 -6.57
C LEU A 167 10.11 -2.08 -6.47
N ASP A 168 10.96 -2.24 -7.48
CA ASP A 168 12.04 -1.29 -7.75
C ASP A 168 11.49 -0.20 -8.67
N LEU A 169 11.23 0.97 -8.10
CA LEU A 169 10.65 2.10 -8.83
C LEU A 169 11.55 2.59 -9.98
N SER A 170 12.85 2.37 -9.91
CA SER A 170 13.77 2.73 -11.01
C SER A 170 13.52 1.92 -12.28
N THR A 171 12.88 0.75 -12.14
CA THR A 171 12.58 -0.16 -13.24
C THR A 171 11.18 0.04 -13.83
N LEU A 172 10.32 0.83 -13.16
CA LEU A 172 8.95 1.04 -13.61
C LEU A 172 8.90 2.15 -14.66
N PRO A 173 8.55 1.82 -15.93
CA PRO A 173 8.33 2.87 -16.91
C PRO A 173 7.07 3.65 -16.55
N ARG A 174 7.14 4.99 -16.70
CA ARG A 174 5.95 5.86 -16.79
C ARG A 174 5.00 5.77 -15.59
N LEU A 175 5.52 6.07 -14.41
CA LEU A 175 4.70 6.27 -13.22
C LEU A 175 3.84 7.52 -13.39
N GLN A 176 2.53 7.40 -13.20
CA GLN A 176 1.60 8.53 -13.25
C GLN A 176 1.14 8.90 -11.84
N SER A 177 1.41 10.14 -11.41
CA SER A 177 0.84 10.67 -10.16
C SER A 177 -0.66 10.89 -10.31
N VAL A 178 -1.40 10.60 -9.26
CA VAL A 178 -2.84 10.77 -9.17
C VAL A 178 -3.18 11.50 -7.88
N GLU A 179 -3.82 12.65 -8.08
CA GLU A 179 -4.36 13.45 -6.99
C GLU A 179 -5.88 13.49 -7.11
N PHE A 180 -6.54 13.38 -5.97
CA PHE A 180 -7.97 13.62 -5.89
C PHE A 180 -8.20 15.11 -5.60
N PRO A 181 -8.85 15.85 -6.50
CA PRO A 181 -9.24 17.23 -6.23
C PRO A 181 -10.15 17.35 -5.00
N PRO A 182 -10.30 18.56 -4.42
CA PRO A 182 -11.24 18.80 -3.33
C PRO A 182 -12.65 18.30 -3.68
N ASN A 183 -13.26 17.54 -2.75
CA ASN A 183 -14.58 16.91 -2.89
C ASN A 183 -14.72 15.87 -4.02
N VAL A 184 -13.61 15.41 -4.61
CA VAL A 184 -13.59 14.30 -5.56
C VAL A 184 -13.08 13.06 -4.84
N TYR A 185 -13.86 11.98 -4.94
CA TYR A 185 -13.57 10.71 -4.25
C TYR A 185 -13.50 9.52 -5.20
N ALA A 186 -13.78 9.73 -6.49
CA ALA A 186 -13.63 8.73 -7.52
C ALA A 186 -12.88 9.29 -8.73
N LEU A 187 -12.00 8.47 -9.28
CA LEU A 187 -11.25 8.78 -10.49
C LEU A 187 -11.33 7.60 -11.45
N THR A 188 -11.31 7.90 -12.74
CA THR A 188 -11.12 6.90 -13.80
C THR A 188 -9.82 7.20 -14.52
N ALA A 189 -8.94 6.22 -14.61
CA ALA A 189 -7.69 6.30 -15.35
C ALA A 189 -7.65 5.26 -16.46
N THR A 190 -7.35 5.70 -17.68
CA THR A 190 -7.30 4.86 -18.86
C THR A 190 -5.87 4.77 -19.37
N LEU A 191 -5.36 3.55 -19.50
CA LEU A 191 -4.09 3.28 -20.18
C LEU A 191 -4.36 3.16 -21.68
N GLY A 192 -3.82 4.09 -22.47
CA GLY A 192 -3.99 4.14 -23.92
C GLY A 192 -3.09 3.17 -24.70
N PRO A 193 -3.29 3.03 -26.02
CA PRO A 193 -2.48 2.19 -26.90
C PRO A 193 -1.03 2.67 -27.05
N ASP A 194 -0.76 3.93 -26.71
CA ASP A 194 0.57 4.54 -26.63
C ASP A 194 1.25 4.32 -25.28
N ASN A 195 0.63 3.55 -24.38
CA ASN A 195 1.02 3.32 -22.99
C ASN A 195 1.13 4.63 -22.18
N GLN A 196 0.26 5.60 -22.45
CA GLN A 196 0.09 6.80 -21.64
C GLN A 196 -1.19 6.71 -20.81
N TRP A 197 -1.16 7.33 -19.64
CA TRP A 197 -2.32 7.41 -18.75
C TRP A 197 -3.12 8.68 -19.05
N THR A 198 -4.44 8.54 -19.18
CA THR A 198 -5.38 9.66 -19.12
C THR A 198 -6.21 9.51 -17.86
N VAL A 199 -6.21 10.52 -16.99
CA VAL A 199 -6.93 10.50 -15.70
C VAL A 199 -8.05 11.54 -15.72
N VAL A 200 -9.25 11.13 -15.36
CA VAL A 200 -10.44 11.98 -15.25
C VAL A 200 -11.07 11.83 -13.88
N SER A 201 -11.62 12.93 -13.35
CA SER A 201 -12.39 12.92 -12.12
C SER A 201 -13.81 12.43 -12.39
N ASP A 202 -14.25 11.45 -11.61
CA ASP A 202 -15.64 11.01 -11.63
C ASP A 202 -16.43 11.82 -10.60
N ILE A 203 -17.62 12.26 -10.99
CA ILE A 203 -18.61 12.73 -10.01
C ILE A 203 -19.25 11.47 -9.45
N LEU A 204 -19.00 11.14 -8.18
CA LEU A 204 -19.84 10.18 -7.47
C LEU A 204 -21.23 10.85 -7.31
N THR A 205 -22.12 10.64 -8.28
CA THR A 205 -23.53 10.93 -8.05
C THR A 205 -24.02 9.92 -7.03
N THR A 206 -24.48 10.39 -5.86
CA THR A 206 -25.27 9.57 -4.95
C THR A 206 -26.58 9.22 -5.65
N ALA A 207 -26.55 8.19 -6.47
CA ALA A 207 -27.71 7.63 -7.15
C ALA A 207 -27.43 6.13 -7.33
N ASP A 208 -27.64 5.40 -6.24
CA ASP A 208 -28.22 4.06 -6.23
C ASP A 208 -28.68 3.75 -4.80
N SER A 209 -29.57 4.60 -4.31
CA SER A 209 -30.61 4.19 -3.38
C SER A 209 -31.91 4.32 -4.15
N ASP A 210 -32.27 3.27 -4.90
CA ASP A 210 -33.65 2.90 -5.25
C ASP A 210 -33.64 1.76 -6.29
N ALA A 211 -33.66 0.52 -5.80
CA ALA A 211 -34.40 -0.62 -6.35
C ALA A 211 -34.44 -1.78 -5.34
#